data_AF-A0A7S1MP91-F1
#
_entry.id   AF-A0A7S1MP91-F1
#
_cell.length_a   1.000
_cell.length_b   1.000
_cell.length_c   1.000
_cell.angle_alpha   90.00
_cell.angle_beta   90.00
_cell.angle_gamma   90.00
#
_symmetry.space_group_name_H-M   'P 1'
#
loop_
_entity.id
_entity.type
_entity.pdbx_description
1 polymer ?
#
loop_
_entity_poly.entity_id
_entity_poly.type
_entity_poly.pdbx_seq_one_letter_code
_entity_poly.pdbx_strand_id
1 'polypeptide(L)'
;HWIRCIKPHPAKKPLMFDGVSVTNQLESSGVLGTVKIRKAGYPVRIYYKNFLSRYKLLIGRCSPDEPHDVQKEAVRKAMKMSKTTSREVQLGKTRVFMKSE
;
A
#
# COMPACT_ATOMS: atom_id res chain seq x y z
N HIS A 1 -5.36 12.04 -15.39
CA HIS A 1 -4.33 12.19 -14.34
C HIS A 1 -4.87 13.16 -13.30
N TRP A 2 -4.67 12.94 -12.00
CA TRP A 2 -5.18 13.84 -10.95
C TRP A 2 -4.01 14.56 -10.29
N ILE A 3 -4.00 15.89 -10.35
CA ILE A 3 -2.98 16.73 -9.72
C ILE A 3 -3.68 17.64 -8.70
N ARG A 4 -3.20 17.66 -7.46
CA ARG A 4 -3.69 18.53 -6.38
C ARG A 4 -2.53 19.38 -5.89
N CYS A 5 -2.59 20.67 -6.16
CA CYS A 5 -1.62 21.64 -5.66
C CYS A 5 -2.04 22.09 -4.25
N ILE A 6 -1.09 22.13 -3.32
CA ILE A 6 -1.33 22.52 -1.93
C ILE A 6 -0.46 23.72 -1.60
N LYS A 7 -1.08 24.81 -1.11
CA LYS A 7 -0.35 25.97 -0.61
C LYS A 7 0.09 25.70 0.84
N PRO A 8 1.40 25.67 1.15
CA PRO A 8 1.85 25.27 2.48
C PRO A 8 1.55 26.33 3.55
N HIS A 9 1.50 27.62 3.18
CA HIS A 9 1.09 28.72 4.06
C HIS A 9 0.76 29.98 3.22
N PRO A 10 0.03 30.98 3.75
CA PRO A 10 -0.41 32.15 2.98
C PRO A 10 0.68 33.20 2.69
N ALA A 11 1.70 33.31 3.54
CA ALA A 11 2.65 34.44 3.57
C ALA A 11 3.77 34.41 2.50
N LYS A 12 3.72 33.49 1.53
CA LYS A 12 4.65 33.42 0.37
C LYS A 12 6.14 33.38 0.74
N LYS A 13 6.50 32.72 1.85
CA LYS A 13 7.88 32.53 2.30
C LYS A 13 8.29 31.07 2.10
N PRO A 14 9.54 30.79 1.68
CA PRO A 14 10.01 29.42 1.62
C PRO A 14 10.05 28.80 3.02
N LEU A 15 9.98 27.46 3.07
CA LEU A 15 10.16 26.65 4.29
C LEU A 15 9.15 26.92 5.43
N MET A 16 8.01 27.56 5.16
CA MET A 16 6.91 27.71 6.11
C MET A 16 5.77 26.74 5.81
N PHE A 17 5.21 26.14 6.86
CA PHE A 17 4.09 25.20 6.78
C PHE A 17 3.04 25.50 7.86
N ASP A 18 1.80 25.68 7.43
CA ASP A 18 0.63 25.83 8.28
C ASP A 18 -0.25 24.57 8.16
N GLY A 19 -0.20 23.74 9.21
CA GLY A 19 -0.91 22.47 9.22
C GLY A 19 -2.43 22.60 9.15
N VAL A 20 -3.01 23.67 9.70
CA VAL A 20 -4.47 23.87 9.68
C VAL A 20 -4.92 24.20 8.26
N SER A 21 -4.27 25.18 7.61
CA SER A 21 -4.56 25.56 6.23
C SER A 21 -4.36 24.39 5.25
N VAL A 22 -3.31 23.59 5.45
CA VAL A 22 -3.05 22.42 4.60
C VAL A 22 -4.07 21.31 4.82
N THR A 23 -4.45 21.03 6.07
CA THR A 23 -5.46 20.01 6.39
C THR A 23 -6.82 20.35 5.76
N ASN A 24 -7.25 21.61 5.88
CA ASN A 24 -8.49 22.09 5.24
C ASN A 24 -8.43 21.92 3.72
N GLN A 25 -7.30 22.22 3.08
CA GLN A 25 -7.13 21.98 1.64
C GLN A 25 -7.21 20.49 1.28
N LEU A 26 -6.64 19.59 2.08
CA LEU A 26 -6.70 18.14 1.85
C LEU A 26 -8.13 17.59 1.98
N GLU A 27 -8.92 18.15 2.89
CA GLU A 27 -10.35 17.84 3.05
C GLU A 27 -11.15 18.33 1.84
N SER A 28 -11.09 19.63 1.53
CA SER A 28 -11.87 20.24 0.45
C SER A 28 -11.49 19.71 -0.94
N SER A 29 -10.23 19.32 -1.17
CA SER A 29 -9.77 18.78 -2.45
C SER A 29 -10.10 17.29 -2.68
N GLY A 30 -10.68 16.62 -1.66
CA GLY A 30 -11.07 15.22 -1.70
C GLY A 30 -9.91 14.23 -1.52
N VAL A 31 -8.70 14.71 -1.17
CA VAL A 31 -7.55 13.83 -0.92
C VAL A 31 -7.83 12.91 0.27
N LEU A 32 -8.34 13.46 1.38
CA LEU A 32 -8.69 12.64 2.55
C LEU A 32 -9.82 11.65 2.26
N GLY A 33 -10.80 12.04 1.45
CA GLY A 33 -11.86 11.14 0.98
C GLY A 33 -11.29 9.96 0.16
N THR A 34 -10.36 10.25 -0.74
CA THR A 34 -9.67 9.22 -1.54
C THR A 34 -8.85 8.27 -0.65
N VAL A 35 -8.16 8.80 0.36
CA VAL A 35 -7.43 7.99 1.35
C VAL A 35 -8.38 7.08 2.12
N LYS A 36 -9.53 7.59 2.59
CA LYS A 36 -10.55 6.80 3.30
C LYS A 36 -11.07 5.63 2.44
N ILE A 37 -11.43 5.89 1.18
CA ILE A 37 -11.90 4.84 0.25
C ILE A 37 -10.80 3.79 0.04
N ARG A 38 -9.54 4.21 -0.11
CA ARG A 38 -8.42 3.27 -0.27
C ARG A 38 -8.16 2.44 0.98
N LYS A 39 -8.29 3.02 2.18
CA LYS A 39 -8.13 2.31 3.46
C LYS A 39 -9.24 1.27 3.66
N ALA A 40 -10.47 1.54 3.24
CA ALA A 40 -11.58 0.58 3.33
C ALA A 40 -11.35 -0.70 2.48
N GLY A 41 -10.58 -0.59 1.40
CA GLY A 41 -10.18 -1.71 0.56
C GLY A 41 -8.87 -2.38 1.02
N TYR A 42 -7.92 -2.48 0.08
CA TYR A 42 -6.56 -2.96 0.32
C TYR A 42 -5.56 -1.84 -0.03
N PRO A 43 -5.17 -1.00 0.95
CA PRO A 43 -4.28 0.13 0.72
C PRO A 43 -2.85 -0.32 0.37
N VAL A 44 -2.41 -1.47 0.89
CA VAL A 44 -1.07 -2.00 0.63
C VAL A 44 -1.11 -2.94 -0.58
N ARG A 45 -0.31 -2.65 -1.61
CA ARG A 45 -0.29 -3.36 -2.89
C ARG A 45 1.14 -3.57 -3.36
N ILE A 46 1.68 -4.77 -3.17
CA ILE A 46 3.11 -5.06 -3.39
C ILE A 46 3.23 -6.08 -4.53
N TYR A 47 4.13 -5.85 -5.48
CA TYR A 47 4.45 -6.86 -6.50
C TYR A 47 5.02 -8.13 -5.86
N TYR A 48 4.71 -9.31 -6.42
CA TYR A 48 5.20 -10.58 -5.86
C TYR A 48 6.72 -10.59 -5.70
N LYS A 49 7.49 -10.14 -6.71
CA LYS A 49 8.95 -10.02 -6.63
C LYS A 49 9.43 -9.28 -5.36
N ASN A 50 8.80 -8.14 -5.08
CA ASN A 50 9.14 -7.30 -3.92
C ASN A 50 8.66 -7.94 -2.62
N PHE A 51 7.51 -8.60 -2.63
CA PHE A 51 6.98 -9.31 -1.47
C PHE A 51 7.88 -10.49 -1.08
N LEU A 52 8.28 -11.32 -2.06
CA LEU A 52 9.18 -12.45 -1.87
C LEU A 52 10.54 -12.01 -1.33
N SER A 53 11.10 -10.93 -1.90
CA SER A 53 12.36 -10.36 -1.42
C SER A 53 12.26 -9.85 0.01
N ARG A 54 11.20 -9.09 0.33
CA ARG A 54 10.99 -8.50 1.67
C ARG A 54 10.72 -9.54 2.76
N TYR A 55 9.96 -10.59 2.44
CA TYR A 55 9.50 -11.61 3.39
C TYR A 55 10.20 -12.95 3.20
N LYS A 56 11.40 -12.96 2.60
CA LYS A 56 12.17 -14.18 2.28
C LYS A 56 12.34 -15.11 3.49
N LEU A 57 12.53 -14.56 4.68
CA LEU A 57 12.68 -15.34 5.91
C LEU A 57 11.40 -16.14 6.28
N LEU A 58 10.22 -15.59 5.99
CA LEU A 58 8.94 -16.25 6.25
C LEU A 58 8.56 -17.24 5.14
N ILE A 59 8.98 -16.96 3.90
CA ILE A 59 8.58 -17.70 2.70
C ILE A 59 9.54 -18.87 2.40
N GLY A 60 10.81 -18.74 2.76
CA GLY A 60 11.83 -19.75 2.53
C GLY A 60 12.41 -19.71 1.12
N ARG A 61 12.57 -20.89 0.48
CA ARG A 61 13.29 -21.08 -0.79
C ARG A 61 12.46 -20.77 -2.04
N CYS A 62 11.73 -19.66 -2.07
CA CYS A 62 11.11 -19.19 -3.32
C CYS A 62 11.91 -17.99 -3.83
N SER A 63 12.44 -18.11 -5.05
CA SER A 63 13.18 -17.03 -5.67
C SER A 63 12.24 -16.05 -6.39
N PRO A 64 12.58 -14.75 -6.48
CA PRO A 64 11.74 -13.78 -7.16
C PRO A 64 11.68 -13.96 -8.70
N ASP A 65 12.56 -14.81 -9.25
CA ASP A 65 12.68 -15.09 -10.68
C ASP A 65 11.96 -16.41 -11.07
N GLU A 66 11.34 -17.10 -10.12
CA GLU A 66 10.52 -18.27 -10.40
C GLU A 66 9.23 -17.93 -11.17
N PRO A 67 8.61 -18.90 -11.85
CA PRO A 67 7.32 -18.72 -12.50
C PRO A 67 6.26 -18.17 -11.54
N HIS A 68 5.35 -17.36 -12.07
CA HIS A 68 4.34 -16.66 -11.26
C HIS A 68 3.48 -17.60 -10.39
N ASP A 69 3.14 -18.79 -10.89
CA ASP A 69 2.34 -19.76 -10.16
C ASP A 69 3.07 -20.28 -8.91
N VAL A 70 4.39 -20.46 -8.99
CA VAL A 70 5.23 -20.87 -7.86
C VAL A 70 5.30 -19.75 -6.82
N GLN A 71 5.49 -18.49 -7.28
CA GLN A 71 5.48 -17.32 -6.40
C GLN A 71 4.16 -17.20 -5.63
N LYS A 72 3.03 -17.42 -6.33
CA LYS A 72 1.70 -17.34 -5.75
C LYS A 72 1.47 -18.42 -4.69
N GLU A 73 1.92 -19.65 -4.94
CA GLU A 73 1.82 -20.74 -3.97
C GLU A 73 2.73 -20.51 -2.76
N ALA A 74 3.94 -19.99 -2.97
CA ALA A 74 4.85 -19.64 -1.89
C ALA A 74 4.25 -18.58 -0.94
N VAL A 75 3.64 -17.53 -1.49
CA VAL A 75 2.91 -16.54 -0.68
C VAL A 75 1.70 -17.17 0.00
N ARG A 76 0.95 -18.06 -0.67
CA ARG A 76 -0.19 -18.78 -0.08
C ARG A 76 0.23 -19.63 1.12
N LYS A 77 1.37 -20.32 1.02
CA LYS A 77 1.95 -21.09 2.12
C LYS A 77 2.35 -20.19 3.28
N ALA A 78 3.02 -19.08 3.01
CA ALA A 78 3.41 -18.12 4.04
C ALA A 78 2.21 -17.53 4.79
N MET A 79 1.11 -17.21 4.07
CA MET A 79 -0.13 -16.74 4.69
C MET A 79 -0.76 -17.79 5.63
N LYS A 80 -0.71 -19.07 5.28
CA LYS A 80 -1.16 -20.16 6.15
C LYS A 80 -0.30 -20.24 7.43
N MET A 81 1.01 -20.06 7.30
CA MET A 81 1.93 -20.09 8.44
C MET A 81 1.74 -18.89 9.38
N SER A 82 1.48 -17.70 8.83
CA SER A 82 1.23 -16.48 9.62
C SER A 82 -0.20 -16.39 10.18
N LYS A 83 -1.03 -17.42 9.98
CA LYS A 83 -2.46 -17.45 10.38
C LYS A 83 -3.26 -16.24 9.89
N THR A 84 -2.89 -15.70 8.73
CA THR A 84 -3.53 -14.52 8.17
C THR A 84 -4.84 -14.90 7.48
N THR A 85 -5.89 -14.11 7.69
CA THR A 85 -7.21 -14.42 7.15
C THR A 85 -7.32 -13.99 5.68
N SER A 86 -8.12 -14.71 4.89
CA SER A 86 -8.46 -14.34 3.51
C SER A 86 -9.06 -12.92 3.36
N ARG A 87 -9.62 -12.36 4.45
CA ARG A 87 -10.13 -10.99 4.48
C ARG A 87 -9.04 -9.92 4.64
N GLU A 88 -7.88 -10.30 5.16
CA GLU A 88 -6.75 -9.40 5.44
C GLU A 88 -5.80 -9.34 4.25
N VAL A 89 -5.63 -10.46 3.54
CA VAL A 89 -4.74 -10.58 2.39
C VAL A 89 -5.42 -11.25 1.20
N GLN A 90 -5.23 -10.67 0.03
CA GLN A 90 -5.74 -11.18 -1.25
C GLN A 90 -4.63 -11.26 -2.30
N LEU A 91 -4.66 -12.32 -3.11
CA LEU A 91 -3.69 -12.57 -4.18
C LEU A 91 -4.26 -12.14 -5.53
N GLY A 92 -3.71 -11.07 -6.10
CA GLY A 92 -4.03 -10.64 -7.45
C GLY A 92 -3.14 -11.31 -8.51
N LYS A 93 -3.33 -10.92 -9.77
CA LYS A 93 -2.56 -11.42 -10.93
C LYS A 93 -1.09 -11.02 -10.92
N THR A 94 -0.74 -9.90 -10.30
CA THR A 94 0.63 -9.36 -10.31
C THR A 94 1.08 -8.83 -8.96
N ARG A 95 0.15 -8.69 -8.01
CA ARG A 95 0.39 -8.06 -6.71
C ARG A 95 -0.31 -8.80 -5.59
N VAL A 96 0.28 -8.74 -4.41
CA VAL A 96 -0.28 -9.11 -3.12
C VAL A 96 -0.95 -7.87 -2.52
N PHE A 97 -2.20 -8.01 -2.10
CA PHE A 97 -3.04 -6.94 -1.55
C PHE A 97 -3.26 -7.20 -0.07
N MET A 98 -2.98 -6.22 0.79
CA MET A 98 -3.10 -6.35 2.24
C MET A 98 -3.86 -5.17 2.84
N LYS A 99 -4.61 -5.45 3.91
CA LYS A 99 -5.17 -4.40 4.77
C LYS A 99 -4.06 -3.80 5.63
N SER A 100 -4.09 -2.49 5.82
CA SER A 100 -3.37 -1.89 6.94
C SER A 100 -4.32 -1.90 8.14
N GLU A 101 -3.77 -2.07 9.33
CA GLU A 101 -4.44 -1.69 10.57
C GLU A 101 -4.92 -0.22 10.49
#